data_AF-A0A091C9Q9-F1
#
_entry.id   AF-A0A091C9Q9-F1
#
_cell.length_a   1.000
_cell.length_b   1.000
_cell.length_c   1.000
_cell.angle_alpha   90.00
_cell.angle_beta   90.00
_cell.angle_gamma   90.00
#
_symmetry.space_group_name_H-M   'P 1'
#
loop_
_entity.id
_entity.type
_entity.pdbx_description
1 polymer ?
#
loop_
_entity_poly.entity_id
_entity_poly.type
_entity_poly.pdbx_seq_one_letter_code
_entity_poly.pdbx_strand_id
1 'polypeptide(L)'
;MTEYWSNNDRGYRLRLWIDQTGQSTAENYSNIRVRLALLNTTTTFAEYNCNAYVDLAGQRLNWSGRPSMLSYNQTIMLIDQTIRVNHDSDGKKTFGLMAHFNGSGGYSPGTLTVGSSTFRCTDIARASSISDMTGTLGSAMTININRKDSSFTHTVKYNFGALSGTIATGVGTSVSWTPPLNLATAMPKKTSDWGNITVDTYNGSNKIGSATCRLTL
;
A
#
# COMPACT_ATOMS: atom_id res chain seq x y z
N MET A 1 1.98 2.60 15.30
CA MET A 1 1.73 1.43 16.17
C MET A 1 0.42 1.56 16.91
N THR A 2 -0.45 0.55 16.80
CA THR A 2 -1.76 0.47 17.47
C THR A 2 -1.83 -0.82 18.29
N GLU A 3 -2.50 -0.78 19.42
CA GLU A 3 -2.59 -1.91 20.36
C GLU A 3 -4.02 -2.36 20.59
N TYR A 4 -4.19 -3.68 20.76
CA TYR A 4 -5.46 -4.31 21.03
C TYR A 4 -5.28 -5.34 22.15
N TRP A 5 -6.30 -5.47 22.99
CA TRP A 5 -6.25 -6.31 24.19
C TRP A 5 -7.40 -7.30 24.22
N SER A 6 -7.14 -8.49 24.74
CA SER A 6 -8.21 -9.47 24.97
C SER A 6 -9.00 -9.20 26.24
N ASN A 7 -10.04 -10.01 26.46
CA ASN A 7 -10.57 -10.29 27.78
C ASN A 7 -9.46 -10.69 28.78
N ASN A 8 -9.77 -10.61 30.07
CA ASN A 8 -8.94 -11.14 31.14
C ASN A 8 -9.47 -12.52 31.57
N ASP A 9 -8.59 -13.50 31.69
CA ASP A 9 -8.90 -14.76 32.35
C ASP A 9 -7.90 -14.98 33.49
N ARG A 10 -8.36 -14.84 34.75
CA ARG A 10 -7.57 -15.09 35.96
C ARG A 10 -6.21 -14.38 35.97
N GLY A 11 -6.15 -13.18 35.39
CA GLY A 11 -4.93 -12.39 35.33
C GLY A 11 -4.10 -12.59 34.06
N TYR A 12 -4.51 -13.45 33.12
CA TYR A 12 -3.91 -13.57 31.79
C TYR A 12 -4.60 -12.68 30.77
N ARG A 13 -3.83 -12.11 29.84
CA ARG A 13 -4.33 -11.34 28.69
C ARG A 13 -3.45 -11.52 27.45
N LEU A 14 -4.03 -11.36 26.27
CA LEU A 14 -3.29 -11.10 25.05
C LEU A 14 -3.12 -9.61 24.83
N ARG A 15 -1.96 -9.25 24.30
CA ARG A 15 -1.68 -7.94 23.70
C ARG A 15 -1.27 -8.16 22.26
N LEU A 16 -1.97 -7.52 21.34
CA LEU A 16 -1.69 -7.52 19.92
C LEU A 16 -1.23 -6.12 19.52
N TRP A 17 -0.03 -6.00 18.93
CA TRP A 17 0.44 -4.79 18.28
C TRP A 17 0.38 -4.95 16.77
N ILE A 18 -0.15 -3.94 16.11
CA ILE A 18 -0.12 -3.79 14.66
C ILE A 18 0.63 -2.50 14.34
N ASP A 19 1.66 -2.60 13.51
CA ASP A 19 2.48 -1.46 13.11
C ASP A 19 2.79 -1.50 11.62
N GLN A 20 2.55 -0.40 10.92
CA GLN A 20 3.00 -0.25 9.54
C GLN A 20 4.47 0.18 9.54
N THR A 21 5.36 -0.72 9.15
CA THR A 21 6.81 -0.52 9.22
C THR A 21 7.41 0.03 7.92
N GLY A 22 6.65 -0.02 6.82
CA GLY A 22 7.06 0.52 5.53
C GLY A 22 5.95 0.42 4.49
N GLN A 23 6.19 1.04 3.33
CA GLN A 23 5.27 1.02 2.19
C GLN A 23 6.03 1.06 0.87
N SER A 24 5.45 0.46 -0.18
CA SER A 24 5.93 0.55 -1.55
C SER A 24 4.92 1.29 -2.41
N THR A 25 5.24 2.52 -2.84
CA THR A 25 4.38 3.29 -3.75
C THR A 25 4.28 2.63 -5.12
N ALA A 26 5.41 2.11 -5.62
CA ALA A 26 5.48 1.46 -6.93
C ALA A 26 4.65 0.18 -6.97
N GLU A 27 4.79 -0.68 -5.95
CA GLU A 27 4.14 -2.00 -5.91
C GLU A 27 2.79 -2.00 -5.16
N ASN A 28 2.38 -0.86 -4.62
CA ASN A 28 1.08 -0.64 -3.98
C ASN A 28 0.79 -1.56 -2.77
N TYR A 29 1.73 -1.66 -1.82
CA TYR A 29 1.51 -2.39 -0.56
C TYR A 29 2.16 -1.72 0.64
N SER A 30 1.74 -2.16 1.83
CA SER A 30 2.37 -1.84 3.11
C SER A 30 2.95 -3.09 3.79
N ASN A 31 4.07 -2.92 4.48
CA ASN A 31 4.61 -3.92 5.40
C ASN A 31 4.00 -3.70 6.78
N ILE A 32 3.34 -4.72 7.31
CA ILE A 32 2.67 -4.67 8.62
C ILE A 32 3.36 -5.65 9.55
N ARG A 33 3.96 -5.14 10.63
CA ARG A 33 4.49 -5.95 11.72
C ARG A 33 3.38 -6.28 12.72
N VAL A 34 3.22 -7.57 12.95
CA VAL A 34 2.22 -8.18 13.83
C VAL A 34 2.95 -8.78 15.01
N ARG A 35 2.62 -8.34 16.22
CA ARG A 35 3.16 -8.89 17.46
C ARG A 35 2.03 -9.34 18.34
N LEU A 36 2.01 -10.61 18.74
CA LEU A 36 1.07 -11.14 19.71
C LEU A 36 1.86 -11.63 20.92
N ALA A 37 1.53 -11.12 22.11
CA ALA A 37 2.08 -11.59 23.37
C ALA A 37 1.00 -12.10 24.30
N LEU A 38 1.37 -13.11 25.10
CA LEU A 38 0.64 -13.54 26.29
C LEU A 38 1.26 -12.87 27.51
N LEU A 39 0.42 -12.30 28.36
CA LEU A 39 0.80 -11.63 29.59
C LEU A 39 0.10 -12.29 30.77
N ASN A 40 0.77 -12.36 31.90
CA ASN A 40 0.16 -12.68 33.18
C ASN A 40 0.31 -11.52 34.17
N THR A 41 -0.41 -11.60 35.28
CA THR A 41 -0.26 -10.71 36.43
C THR A 41 0.23 -11.53 37.60
N THR A 42 -0.65 -12.20 38.34
CA THR A 42 -0.30 -12.99 39.54
C THR A 42 -0.42 -14.51 39.36
N THR A 43 -1.00 -14.97 38.26
CA THR A 43 -1.20 -16.41 38.01
C THR A 43 -0.11 -16.94 37.09
N THR A 44 0.42 -18.12 37.38
CA THR A 44 1.54 -18.76 36.68
C THR A 44 1.13 -20.11 36.11
N PHE A 45 1.74 -20.52 35.00
CA PHE A 45 1.58 -21.85 34.43
C PHE A 45 2.77 -22.24 33.56
N ALA A 46 3.00 -23.55 33.40
CA ALA A 46 3.98 -24.10 32.49
C ALA A 46 3.55 -25.50 32.04
N GLU A 47 4.20 -26.05 31.01
CA GLU A 47 4.02 -27.42 30.54
C GLU A 47 2.65 -27.74 29.89
N TYR A 48 1.81 -26.75 29.62
CA TYR A 48 0.55 -26.94 28.89
C TYR A 48 0.72 -26.74 27.39
N ASN A 49 0.12 -27.59 26.57
CA ASN A 49 0.01 -27.33 25.13
C ASN A 49 -0.99 -26.21 24.88
N CYS A 50 -0.55 -25.18 24.16
CA CYS A 50 -1.36 -24.03 23.81
C CYS A 50 -1.23 -23.72 22.33
N ASN A 51 -2.26 -23.08 21.78
CA ASN A 51 -2.21 -22.52 20.43
C ASN A 51 -2.71 -21.08 20.44
N ALA A 52 -2.25 -20.30 19.48
CA ALA A 52 -2.70 -18.95 19.24
C ALA A 52 -2.72 -18.67 17.75
N TYR A 53 -3.53 -17.70 17.34
CA TYR A 53 -3.48 -17.20 15.98
C TYR A 53 -3.88 -15.73 15.91
N VAL A 54 -3.45 -15.07 14.83
CA VAL A 54 -3.93 -13.76 14.42
C VAL A 54 -4.50 -13.88 13.01
N ASP A 55 -5.76 -13.51 12.84
CA ASP A 55 -6.34 -13.31 11.51
C ASP A 55 -6.28 -11.84 11.18
N LEU A 56 -5.73 -11.51 10.02
CA LEU A 56 -5.68 -10.14 9.52
C LEU A 56 -5.47 -10.14 8.01
N ALA A 57 -6.02 -9.15 7.31
CA ALA A 57 -5.77 -8.96 5.88
C ALA A 57 -5.96 -10.22 5.00
N GLY A 58 -6.91 -11.10 5.36
CA GLY A 58 -7.19 -12.34 4.63
C GLY A 58 -6.21 -13.49 4.85
N GLN A 59 -5.29 -13.37 5.83
CA GLN A 59 -4.33 -14.41 6.20
C GLN A 59 -4.40 -14.74 7.69
N ARG A 60 -3.95 -15.95 8.05
CA ARG A 60 -3.84 -16.43 9.43
C ARG A 60 -2.38 -16.68 9.79
N LEU A 61 -1.91 -16.04 10.85
CA LEU A 61 -0.62 -16.32 11.48
C LEU A 61 -0.85 -17.26 12.65
N ASN A 62 -0.28 -18.46 12.62
CA ASN A 62 -0.47 -19.47 13.65
C ASN A 62 0.73 -19.54 14.59
N TRP A 63 0.48 -19.90 15.85
CA TRP A 63 1.47 -20.27 16.84
C TRP A 63 0.97 -21.47 17.64
N SER A 64 1.87 -22.38 17.98
CA SER A 64 1.63 -23.46 18.94
C SER A 64 2.87 -23.67 19.80
N GLY A 65 2.67 -24.05 21.05
CA GLY A 65 3.79 -24.25 21.97
C GLY A 65 3.36 -24.53 23.40
N ARG A 66 4.35 -24.60 24.28
CA ARG A 66 4.17 -24.81 25.73
C ARG A 66 4.80 -23.62 26.47
N PRO A 67 4.09 -22.49 26.61
CA PRO A 67 4.66 -21.29 27.21
C PRO A 67 4.80 -21.49 28.72
N SER A 68 5.90 -21.00 29.29
CA SER A 68 6.21 -21.15 30.72
C SER A 68 6.25 -19.77 31.39
N MET A 69 5.17 -19.43 32.07
CA MET A 69 5.02 -18.20 32.87
C MET A 69 5.17 -18.54 34.35
N LEU A 70 6.41 -18.54 34.87
CA LEU A 70 6.78 -18.95 36.23
C LEU A 70 6.92 -17.78 37.23
N SER A 71 6.77 -16.54 36.77
CA SER A 71 6.85 -15.33 37.60
C SER A 71 5.69 -14.39 37.33
N TYR A 72 5.45 -13.45 38.23
CA TYR A 72 4.43 -12.42 38.05
C TYR A 72 4.84 -11.40 36.98
N ASN A 73 3.84 -10.82 36.30
CA ASN A 73 4.00 -9.76 35.29
C ASN A 73 4.93 -10.12 34.12
N GLN A 74 4.97 -11.40 33.74
CA GLN A 74 5.70 -11.87 32.57
C GLN A 74 4.94 -11.57 31.29
N THR A 75 5.72 -11.38 30.23
CA THR A 75 5.25 -11.25 28.85
C THR A 75 6.01 -12.26 28.01
N ILE A 76 5.28 -13.13 27.30
CA ILE A 76 5.85 -14.08 26.35
C ILE A 76 5.36 -13.69 24.96
N MET A 77 6.32 -13.41 24.06
CA MET A 77 6.04 -13.22 22.65
C MET A 77 5.67 -14.56 22.00
N LEU A 78 4.49 -14.61 21.38
CA LEU A 78 4.00 -15.77 20.66
C LEU A 78 4.24 -15.62 19.16
N ILE A 79 3.85 -14.47 18.59
CA ILE A 79 4.01 -14.16 17.17
C ILE A 79 4.75 -12.83 17.07
N ASP A 80 5.81 -12.77 16.26
CA ASP A 80 6.43 -11.53 15.79
C ASP A 80 6.81 -11.73 14.32
N GLN A 81 5.96 -11.24 13.43
CA GLN A 81 6.13 -11.42 11.99
C GLN A 81 5.79 -10.13 11.25
N THR A 82 6.41 -9.93 10.09
CA THR A 82 6.04 -8.86 9.16
C THR A 82 5.39 -9.47 7.94
N ILE A 83 4.19 -9.00 7.62
CA ILE A 83 3.42 -9.43 6.46
C ILE A 83 3.31 -8.31 5.44
N ARG A 84 3.11 -8.68 4.17
CA ARG A 84 2.72 -7.76 3.11
C ARG A 84 1.20 -7.64 3.06
N VAL A 85 0.70 -6.40 2.97
CA VAL A 85 -0.71 -6.10 2.75
C VAL A 85 -0.86 -5.22 1.51
N ASN A 86 -1.50 -5.76 0.47
CA ASN A 86 -1.74 -5.03 -0.78
C ASN A 86 -2.88 -4.02 -0.62
N HIS A 87 -2.70 -2.85 -1.23
CA HIS A 87 -3.69 -1.79 -1.28
C HIS A 87 -4.64 -1.98 -2.47
N ASP A 88 -5.80 -1.35 -2.38
CA ASP A 88 -6.76 -1.31 -3.48
C ASP A 88 -6.20 -0.41 -4.61
N SER A 89 -6.85 -0.39 -5.78
CA SER A 89 -6.32 0.29 -6.97
C SER A 89 -6.16 1.81 -6.80
N ASP A 90 -6.92 2.41 -5.89
CA ASP A 90 -6.84 3.82 -5.51
C ASP A 90 -5.77 4.11 -4.45
N GLY A 91 -5.03 3.09 -4.01
CA GLY A 91 -3.95 3.18 -3.04
C GLY A 91 -4.41 3.21 -1.59
N LYS A 92 -5.70 2.98 -1.31
CA LYS A 92 -6.23 2.91 0.05
C LYS A 92 -6.24 1.46 0.55
N LYS A 93 -6.20 1.29 1.86
CA LYS A 93 -6.44 -0.02 2.49
C LYS A 93 -6.96 0.10 3.91
N THR A 94 -8.01 -0.65 4.20
CA THR A 94 -8.44 -0.98 5.56
C THR A 94 -8.67 -2.48 5.62
N PHE A 95 -8.22 -3.14 6.68
CA PHE A 95 -8.46 -4.58 6.86
C PHE A 95 -8.92 -4.89 8.28
N GLY A 96 -9.73 -5.94 8.41
CA GLY A 96 -10.12 -6.49 9.70
C GLY A 96 -8.99 -7.29 10.34
N LEU A 97 -8.98 -7.34 11.67
CA LEU A 97 -8.05 -8.12 12.47
C LEU A 97 -8.71 -8.68 13.72
N MET A 98 -8.20 -9.81 14.20
CA MET A 98 -8.56 -10.44 15.46
C MET A 98 -7.44 -11.38 15.91
N ALA A 99 -7.41 -11.74 17.19
CA ALA A 99 -6.47 -12.73 17.69
C ALA A 99 -7.10 -13.63 18.74
N HIS A 100 -6.67 -14.88 18.78
CA HIS A 100 -7.09 -15.85 19.77
C HIS A 100 -5.90 -16.55 20.38
N PHE A 101 -6.09 -16.99 21.63
CA PHE A 101 -5.27 -17.95 22.32
C PHE A 101 -6.17 -18.98 22.97
N ASN A 102 -5.82 -20.25 22.83
CA ASN A 102 -6.50 -21.36 23.48
C ASN A 102 -5.47 -22.13 24.32
N GLY A 103 -5.63 -22.05 25.64
CA GLY A 103 -5.06 -23.03 26.56
C GLY A 103 -6.08 -24.13 26.88
N SER A 104 -5.67 -25.09 27.70
CA SER A 104 -6.50 -26.23 28.10
C SER A 104 -7.32 -25.98 29.38
N GLY A 105 -7.27 -24.78 29.96
CA GLY A 105 -7.80 -24.51 31.29
C GLY A 105 -6.90 -25.08 32.41
N GLY A 106 -7.45 -25.24 33.62
CA GLY A 106 -6.66 -25.64 34.80
C GLY A 106 -5.79 -24.48 35.28
N TYR A 107 -4.46 -24.60 35.23
CA TYR A 107 -3.55 -23.49 35.53
C TYR A 107 -3.28 -22.57 34.33
N SER A 108 -3.40 -23.11 33.10
CA SER A 108 -3.34 -22.32 31.86
C SER A 108 -4.63 -21.51 31.66
N PRO A 109 -4.58 -20.37 30.96
CA PRO A 109 -5.79 -19.65 30.59
C PRO A 109 -6.70 -20.50 29.70
N GLY A 110 -8.00 -20.23 29.75
CA GLY A 110 -8.97 -20.69 28.76
C GLY A 110 -8.79 -19.90 27.46
N THR A 111 -9.91 -19.57 26.80
CA THR A 111 -9.85 -18.77 25.57
C THR A 111 -9.65 -17.28 25.91
N LEU A 112 -8.63 -16.70 25.30
CA LEU A 112 -8.44 -15.24 25.23
C LEU A 112 -8.69 -14.78 23.81
N THR A 113 -9.48 -13.73 23.66
CA THR A 113 -9.89 -13.17 22.37
C THR A 113 -9.67 -11.67 22.34
N VAL A 114 -8.84 -11.23 21.39
CA VAL A 114 -8.87 -9.84 20.90
C VAL A 114 -10.02 -9.78 19.89
N GLY A 115 -11.08 -9.06 20.25
CA GLY A 115 -12.28 -8.93 19.42
C GLY A 115 -11.99 -8.30 18.06
N SER A 116 -12.90 -8.52 17.11
CA SER A 116 -12.79 -7.99 15.75
C SER A 116 -12.60 -6.47 15.76
N SER A 117 -11.50 -6.04 15.15
CA SER A 117 -11.12 -4.63 15.00
C SER A 117 -10.67 -4.38 13.56
N THR A 118 -10.39 -3.13 13.21
CA THR A 118 -9.85 -2.78 11.90
C THR A 118 -8.56 -1.98 12.03
N PHE A 119 -7.71 -2.08 11.02
CA PHE A 119 -6.52 -1.25 10.86
C PHE A 119 -6.55 -0.58 9.49
N ARG A 120 -6.34 0.74 9.48
CA ARG A 120 -6.24 1.55 8.27
C ARG A 120 -4.77 1.84 7.99
N CYS A 121 -4.29 1.41 6.82
CA CYS A 121 -2.94 1.75 6.35
C CYS A 121 -2.88 3.23 5.94
N THR A 122 -1.67 3.79 5.93
CA THR A 122 -1.41 5.09 5.28
C THR A 122 -1.70 4.99 3.79
N ASP A 123 -2.44 5.95 3.23
CA ASP A 123 -2.78 5.94 1.81
C ASP A 123 -1.53 6.08 0.92
N ILE A 124 -1.54 5.39 -0.22
CA ILE A 124 -0.48 5.44 -1.23
C ILE A 124 -0.95 6.30 -2.40
N ALA A 125 -0.34 7.46 -2.61
CA ALA A 125 -0.62 8.27 -3.79
C ALA A 125 -0.30 7.48 -5.07
N ARG A 126 -1.30 7.33 -5.94
CA ARG A 126 -1.19 6.61 -7.23
C ARG A 126 -0.65 7.54 -8.32
N ALA A 127 -0.38 6.98 -9.49
CA ALA A 127 0.14 7.73 -10.64
C ALA A 127 -0.75 8.93 -11.00
N SER A 128 -0.11 9.99 -11.49
CA SER A 128 -0.78 11.20 -11.93
C SER A 128 -1.63 10.94 -13.16
N SER A 129 -2.57 11.85 -13.42
CA SER A 129 -3.50 11.74 -14.54
C SER A 129 -3.31 12.89 -15.52
N ILE A 130 -3.76 12.65 -16.76
CA ILE A 130 -3.75 13.62 -17.85
C ILE A 130 -5.08 13.49 -18.60
N SER A 131 -5.54 14.59 -19.18
CA SER A 131 -6.80 14.66 -19.93
C SER A 131 -6.52 14.86 -21.42
N ASP A 132 -7.49 14.50 -22.25
CA ASP A 132 -7.42 14.71 -23.70
C ASP A 132 -7.16 16.18 -24.03
N MET A 133 -6.47 16.42 -25.14
CA MET A 133 -6.08 17.75 -25.55
C MET A 133 -6.01 17.91 -27.06
N THR A 134 -6.14 19.16 -27.49
CA THR A 134 -6.03 19.57 -28.89
C THR A 134 -4.94 20.63 -29.00
N GLY A 135 -4.13 20.52 -30.04
CA GLY A 135 -3.07 21.47 -30.37
C GLY A 135 -3.06 21.79 -31.86
N THR A 136 -2.11 22.61 -32.26
CA THR A 136 -1.86 22.93 -33.67
C THR A 136 -0.38 22.75 -33.94
N LEU A 137 -0.05 22.08 -35.05
CA LEU A 137 1.34 21.90 -35.46
C LEU A 137 2.07 23.26 -35.57
N GLY A 138 3.29 23.31 -35.07
CA GLY A 138 4.13 24.52 -35.07
C GLY A 138 3.69 25.61 -34.08
N SER A 139 2.60 25.42 -33.34
CA SER A 139 2.14 26.36 -32.32
C SER A 139 2.34 25.80 -30.91
N ALA A 140 2.74 26.66 -29.97
CA ALA A 140 2.95 26.25 -28.58
C ALA A 140 1.61 25.90 -27.91
N MET A 141 1.60 24.80 -27.15
CA MET A 141 0.49 24.37 -26.31
C MET A 141 1.01 23.98 -24.92
N THR A 142 0.15 24.08 -23.90
CA THR A 142 0.48 23.66 -22.54
C THR A 142 -0.11 22.28 -22.25
N ILE A 143 0.73 21.34 -21.85
CA ILE A 143 0.33 20.02 -21.37
C ILE A 143 0.19 20.10 -19.85
N ASN A 144 -1.03 20.00 -19.34
CA ASN A 144 -1.31 20.02 -17.90
C ASN A 144 -1.39 18.59 -17.34
N ILE A 145 -0.73 18.35 -16.21
CA ILE A 145 -0.70 17.08 -15.49
C ILE A 145 -1.43 17.29 -14.16
N ASN A 146 -2.48 16.49 -13.92
CA ASN A 146 -3.13 16.43 -12.62
C ASN A 146 -2.29 15.59 -11.66
N ARG A 147 -1.27 16.25 -11.10
CA ARG A 147 -0.25 15.66 -10.23
C ARG A 147 -0.87 15.19 -8.92
N LYS A 148 -0.68 13.92 -8.57
CA LYS A 148 -1.28 13.30 -7.37
C LYS A 148 -0.52 13.54 -6.07
N ASP A 149 0.78 13.76 -6.15
CA ASP A 149 1.64 14.07 -5.00
C ASP A 149 2.69 15.11 -5.40
N SER A 150 2.98 16.08 -4.54
CA SER A 150 3.93 17.16 -4.84
C SER A 150 5.36 16.69 -5.08
N SER A 151 5.73 15.52 -4.56
CA SER A 151 7.05 14.90 -4.79
C SER A 151 7.17 14.20 -6.14
N PHE A 152 6.05 13.95 -6.84
CA PHE A 152 6.07 13.24 -8.12
C PHE A 152 6.59 14.13 -9.24
N THR A 153 7.39 13.50 -10.10
CA THR A 153 7.86 14.07 -11.37
C THR A 153 7.41 13.19 -12.53
N HIS A 154 7.43 13.75 -13.73
CA HIS A 154 6.87 13.07 -14.89
C HIS A 154 7.79 13.10 -16.10
N THR A 155 7.76 12.03 -16.87
CA THR A 155 8.25 12.02 -18.25
C THR A 155 7.07 12.06 -19.20
N VAL A 156 7.02 13.09 -20.05
CA VAL A 156 5.96 13.31 -21.02
C VAL A 156 6.46 12.89 -22.40
N LYS A 157 5.71 12.01 -23.06
CA LYS A 157 6.04 11.44 -24.37
C LYS A 157 4.87 11.62 -25.32
N TYR A 158 5.15 11.67 -26.61
CA TYR A 158 4.12 11.64 -27.64
C TYR A 158 4.27 10.41 -28.53
N ASN A 159 3.16 9.98 -29.11
CA ASN A 159 3.09 9.06 -30.24
C ASN A 159 2.03 9.57 -31.23
N PHE A 160 2.36 9.71 -32.49
CA PHE A 160 1.47 10.20 -33.54
C PHE A 160 1.78 9.48 -34.86
N GLY A 161 0.90 8.56 -35.27
CA GLY A 161 1.18 7.60 -36.35
C GLY A 161 2.38 6.70 -35.98
N ALA A 162 3.41 6.68 -36.84
CA ALA A 162 4.66 5.96 -36.59
C ALA A 162 5.72 6.82 -35.87
N LEU A 163 5.45 8.10 -35.62
CA LEU A 163 6.39 9.05 -35.01
C LEU A 163 6.18 9.09 -33.50
N SER A 164 7.26 9.03 -32.73
CA SER A 164 7.20 9.14 -31.27
C SER A 164 8.42 9.86 -30.74
N GLY A 165 8.32 10.37 -29.50
CA GLY A 165 9.42 11.08 -28.87
C GLY A 165 9.14 11.46 -27.41
N THR A 166 10.18 11.93 -26.72
CA THR A 166 10.06 12.50 -25.37
C THR A 166 9.96 14.01 -25.50
N ILE A 167 8.92 14.59 -24.89
CA ILE A 167 8.70 16.04 -24.83
C ILE A 167 9.58 16.63 -23.72
N ALA A 168 9.49 16.06 -22.53
CA ALA A 168 10.26 16.50 -21.37
C ALA A 168 10.33 15.42 -20.28
N THR A 169 11.32 15.54 -19.40
CA THR A 169 11.51 14.73 -18.18
C THR A 169 11.53 15.66 -16.97
N GLY A 170 11.30 15.13 -15.78
CA GLY A 170 11.32 15.92 -14.54
C GLY A 170 10.18 16.93 -14.41
N VAL A 171 9.10 16.75 -15.18
CA VAL A 171 7.97 17.70 -15.22
C VAL A 171 7.18 17.64 -13.92
N GLY A 172 6.89 18.80 -13.32
CA GLY A 172 6.03 18.92 -12.14
C GLY A 172 4.55 18.80 -12.51
N THR A 173 3.90 19.94 -12.75
CA THR A 173 2.46 20.03 -13.05
C THR A 173 2.16 20.35 -14.52
N SER A 174 3.10 20.89 -15.28
CA SER A 174 2.88 21.21 -16.70
C SER A 174 4.18 21.39 -17.48
N VAL A 175 4.07 21.30 -18.80
CA VAL A 175 5.15 21.59 -19.76
C VAL A 175 4.60 22.29 -20.99
N SER A 176 5.35 23.25 -21.54
CA SER A 176 5.05 23.85 -22.85
C SER A 176 5.67 23.00 -23.95
N TRP A 177 4.89 22.66 -24.97
CA TRP A 177 5.35 21.88 -26.12
C TRP A 177 4.85 22.53 -27.42
N THR A 178 5.71 22.59 -28.43
CA THR A 178 5.34 22.97 -29.79
C THR A 178 5.39 21.71 -30.65
N PRO A 179 4.25 21.10 -31.02
CA PRO A 179 4.23 19.91 -31.84
C PRO A 179 4.97 20.16 -33.17
N PRO A 180 6.03 19.40 -33.52
CA PRO A 180 6.81 19.70 -34.70
C PRO A 180 6.01 19.52 -35.99
N LEU A 181 6.26 20.35 -37.00
CA LEU A 181 5.58 20.27 -38.30
C LEU A 181 5.78 18.91 -39.01
N ASN A 182 6.84 18.16 -38.68
CA ASN A 182 7.10 16.85 -39.27
C ASN A 182 6.02 15.81 -38.93
N LEU A 183 5.23 16.02 -37.86
CA LEU A 183 4.12 15.15 -37.50
C LEU A 183 3.03 15.13 -38.58
N ALA A 184 2.94 16.18 -39.42
CA ALA A 184 2.05 16.22 -40.58
C ALA A 184 2.27 15.05 -41.56
N THR A 185 3.50 14.50 -41.62
CA THR A 185 3.82 13.35 -42.49
C THR A 185 3.06 12.08 -42.10
N ALA A 186 2.61 11.97 -40.85
CA ALA A 186 1.79 10.85 -40.38
C ALA A 186 0.31 10.94 -40.80
N MET A 187 -0.13 12.08 -41.35
CA MET A 187 -1.52 12.32 -41.73
C MET A 187 -1.65 12.90 -43.15
N PRO A 188 -1.21 12.14 -44.19
CA PRO A 188 -1.24 12.62 -45.56
C PRO A 188 -2.67 12.94 -46.00
N LYS A 189 -2.84 14.11 -46.63
CA LYS A 189 -4.13 14.63 -47.14
C LYS A 189 -5.20 14.89 -46.08
N LYS A 190 -4.83 14.97 -44.80
CA LYS A 190 -5.73 15.37 -43.71
C LYS A 190 -5.30 16.72 -43.14
N THR A 191 -6.27 17.46 -42.62
CA THR A 191 -6.04 18.71 -41.86
C THR A 191 -6.06 18.49 -40.35
N SER A 192 -6.42 17.30 -39.89
CA SER A 192 -6.33 16.89 -38.49
C SER A 192 -6.27 15.37 -38.37
N ASP A 193 -5.55 14.88 -37.36
CA ASP A 193 -5.56 13.48 -36.95
C ASP A 193 -5.28 13.37 -35.45
N TRP A 194 -5.22 12.15 -34.92
CA TRP A 194 -4.99 11.90 -33.51
C TRP A 194 -3.75 11.05 -33.24
N GLY A 195 -3.18 11.30 -32.06
CA GLY A 195 -2.15 10.49 -31.43
C GLY A 195 -2.38 10.44 -29.93
N ASN A 196 -1.32 10.20 -29.19
CA ASN A 196 -1.35 10.03 -27.75
C ASN A 196 -0.26 10.85 -27.07
N ILE A 197 -0.59 11.39 -25.90
CA ILE A 197 0.41 11.80 -24.91
C ILE A 197 0.43 10.76 -23.81
N THR A 198 1.63 10.27 -23.47
CA THR A 198 1.86 9.38 -22.33
C THR A 198 2.62 10.14 -21.25
N VAL A 199 2.12 10.08 -20.03
CA VAL A 199 2.72 10.65 -18.82
C VAL A 199 3.14 9.51 -17.91
N ASP A 200 4.43 9.22 -17.87
CA ASP A 200 5.02 8.31 -16.90
C ASP A 200 5.27 9.06 -15.58
N THR A 201 4.67 8.58 -14.47
CA THR A 201 4.81 9.19 -13.14
C THR A 201 5.90 8.50 -12.34
N TYR A 202 6.75 9.30 -11.68
CA TYR A 202 7.89 8.83 -10.89
C TYR A 202 7.82 9.33 -9.45
N ASN A 203 8.17 8.45 -8.51
CA ASN A 203 8.51 8.80 -7.13
C ASN A 203 10.02 8.58 -6.97
N GLY A 204 10.79 9.67 -6.89
CA GLY A 204 12.24 9.62 -7.06
C GLY A 204 12.61 9.09 -8.45
N SER A 205 13.45 8.06 -8.52
CA SER A 205 13.83 7.38 -9.77
C SER A 205 12.88 6.25 -10.18
N ASN A 206 11.96 5.85 -9.31
CA ASN A 206 11.09 4.70 -9.55
C ASN A 206 9.82 5.13 -10.30
N LYS A 207 9.57 4.52 -11.47
CA LYS A 207 8.30 4.69 -12.19
C LYS A 207 7.19 3.97 -11.42
N ILE A 208 6.14 4.71 -11.03
CA ILE A 208 5.02 4.18 -10.23
C ILE A 208 3.73 3.96 -11.05
N GLY A 209 3.69 4.46 -12.29
CA GLY A 209 2.61 4.22 -13.22
C GLY A 209 2.67 5.12 -14.45
N SER A 210 1.67 5.00 -15.31
CA SER A 210 1.57 5.75 -16.56
C SER A 210 0.11 6.08 -16.86
N ALA A 211 -0.14 7.27 -17.41
CA ALA A 211 -1.44 7.67 -17.92
C ALA A 211 -1.30 8.10 -19.38
N THR A 212 -2.25 7.74 -20.22
CA THR A 212 -2.28 8.11 -21.63
C THR A 212 -3.58 8.86 -21.92
N CYS A 213 -3.50 9.95 -22.66
CA CYS A 213 -4.66 10.64 -23.21
C CYS A 213 -4.54 10.80 -24.73
N ARG A 214 -5.68 11.09 -25.37
CA ARG A 214 -5.73 11.40 -26.79
C ARG A 214 -5.22 12.82 -27.03
N LEU A 215 -4.37 12.95 -28.03
CA LEU A 215 -3.94 14.22 -28.60
C LEU A 215 -4.57 14.36 -29.99
N THR A 216 -5.20 15.50 -30.27
CA THR A 216 -5.64 15.88 -31.62
C THR A 216 -4.78 17.03 -32.12
N LEU A 217 -4.21 16.90 -33.32
CA LEU A 217 -3.38 17.91 -33.99
C LEU A 217 -3.95 18.26 -35.36
#